data_AF-A0A171DR17-F1
#
_entry.id   AF-A0A171DR17-F1
#
_cell.length_a   1.000
_cell.length_b   1.000
_cell.length_c   1.000
_cell.angle_alpha   90.00
_cell.angle_beta   90.00
_cell.angle_gamma   90.00
#
_symmetry.space_group_name_H-M   'P 1'
#
loop_
_entity.id
_entity.type
_entity.pdbx_description
1 polymer ?
#
loop_
_entity_poly.entity_id
_entity_poly.type
_entity_poly.pdbx_seq_one_letter_code
_entity_poly.pdbx_strand_id
1 'polypeptide(L)'
;MIDCKADMTSRGSGRHAIERAAVKAHLHFGAAFDLPLHYVFDDMGVLDPIDVKLARRPGPHSRIGSRAPYYLVTTRMDRRFDDIFGSVPTGVDRAA
;
A
#
# COMPACT_ATOMS: atom_id res chain seq x y z
N MET A 1 7.67 -8.21 3.82
CA MET A 1 6.57 -8.92 3.11
C MET A 1 5.76 -7.90 2.32
N ILE A 2 5.35 -8.27 1.11
CA ILE A 2 4.63 -7.38 0.18
C ILE A 2 3.22 -7.92 -0.04
N ASP A 3 2.23 -7.03 0.03
CA ASP A 3 0.84 -7.29 -0.37
C ASP A 3 0.51 -6.38 -1.56
N CYS A 4 0.46 -6.99 -2.75
CA CYS A 4 0.17 -6.30 -4.00
C CYS A 4 -1.32 -6.02 -4.15
N LYS A 5 -1.67 -4.75 -4.31
CA LYS A 5 -3.04 -4.24 -4.42
C LYS A 5 -3.30 -3.75 -5.84
N ALA A 6 -3.74 -4.66 -6.70
CA ALA A 6 -4.14 -4.34 -8.07
C ALA A 6 -5.50 -3.61 -8.10
N ASP A 7 -5.66 -2.70 -9.07
CA ASP A 7 -6.90 -1.95 -9.33
C ASP A 7 -7.46 -1.17 -8.13
N MET A 8 -6.58 -0.78 -7.20
CA MET A 8 -6.97 -0.04 -6.00
C MET A 8 -6.70 1.47 -6.11
N THR A 9 -5.96 1.91 -7.13
CA THR A 9 -5.67 3.32 -7.39
C THR A 9 -6.70 3.96 -8.32
N SER A 10 -7.42 4.97 -7.81
CA SER A 10 -8.26 5.84 -8.62
C SER A 10 -7.44 6.96 -9.27
N ARG A 11 -7.27 6.91 -10.59
CA ARG A 11 -6.59 7.98 -11.35
C ARG A 11 -7.32 9.32 -11.32
N GLY A 12 -8.67 9.30 -11.29
CA GLY A 12 -9.48 10.53 -11.29
C GLY A 12 -9.44 11.30 -9.96
N SER A 13 -9.30 10.59 -8.83
CA SER A 13 -9.26 11.23 -7.50
C SER A 13 -7.88 11.24 -6.85
N GLY A 14 -6.90 10.55 -7.43
CA GLY A 14 -5.55 10.40 -6.87
C GLY A 14 -5.56 9.71 -5.52
N ARG A 15 -6.33 8.62 -5.39
CA ARG A 15 -6.49 7.91 -4.10
C ARG A 15 -6.45 6.39 -4.25
N HIS A 16 -5.82 5.75 -3.27
CA HIS A 16 -5.90 4.32 -3.03
C HIS A 16 -7.10 4.01 -2.15
N ALA A 17 -7.87 2.99 -2.52
CA ALA A 17 -8.85 2.38 -1.63
C ALA A 17 -8.21 1.17 -0.93
N ILE A 18 -8.34 1.11 0.40
CA ILE A 18 -7.73 0.02 1.19
C ILE A 18 -8.73 -0.43 2.26
N GLU A 19 -9.10 -1.70 2.27
CA GLU A 19 -10.09 -2.20 3.23
C GLU A 19 -9.57 -2.12 4.67
N ARG A 20 -10.37 -1.55 5.59
CA ARG A 20 -9.95 -1.35 6.99
C ARG A 20 -9.67 -2.66 7.72
N ALA A 21 -10.40 -3.73 7.37
CA ALA A 21 -10.18 -5.05 7.95
C ALA A 21 -8.79 -5.60 7.62
N ALA A 22 -8.37 -5.48 6.35
CA ALA A 22 -7.03 -5.87 5.91
C ALA A 22 -5.95 -5.06 6.65
N VAL A 23 -6.11 -3.74 6.78
CA VAL A 23 -5.17 -2.90 7.54
C VAL A 23 -5.03 -3.36 8.99
N LYS A 24 -6.15 -3.66 9.65
CA LYS A 24 -6.13 -4.15 11.03
C LYS A 24 -5.43 -5.51 11.14
N ALA A 25 -5.74 -6.43 10.24
CA ALA A 25 -5.14 -7.75 10.21
C ALA A 25 -3.62 -7.68 10.01
N HIS A 26 -3.15 -6.86 9.06
CA HIS A 26 -1.72 -6.69 8.80
C HIS A 26 -0.98 -5.97 9.93
N LEU A 27 -1.59 -5.00 10.60
CA LEU A 27 -0.98 -4.41 11.80
C LEU A 27 -0.81 -5.44 12.92
N HIS A 28 -1.81 -6.29 13.16
CA HIS A 28 -1.69 -7.36 14.15
C HIS A 28 -0.63 -8.39 13.73
N PHE A 29 -0.63 -8.82 12.47
CA PHE A 29 0.34 -9.78 11.95
C PHE A 29 1.78 -9.24 12.05
N GLY A 30 2.02 -8.01 11.56
CA GLY A 30 3.33 -7.37 11.64
C GLY A 30 3.83 -7.24 13.08
N ALA A 31 2.96 -6.85 14.01
CA ALA A 31 3.31 -6.75 15.43
C ALA A 31 3.58 -8.11 16.09
N ALA A 32 2.84 -9.17 15.70
CA ALA A 32 3.00 -10.50 16.28
C ALA A 32 4.27 -11.21 15.83
N PHE A 33 4.77 -10.92 14.63
CA PHE A 33 5.89 -11.62 14.01
C PHE A 33 7.11 -10.75 13.73
N ASP A 34 7.08 -9.48 14.11
CA ASP A 34 8.13 -8.48 13.83
C ASP A 34 8.49 -8.41 12.34
N LEU A 35 7.47 -8.46 11.48
CA LEU A 35 7.64 -8.49 10.02
C LEU A 35 7.28 -7.14 9.40
N PRO A 36 8.19 -6.52 8.61
CA PRO A 36 7.84 -5.33 7.85
C PRO A 36 6.84 -5.69 6.75
N LEU A 37 5.77 -4.92 6.64
CA LEU A 37 4.69 -5.11 5.68
C LEU A 37 4.50 -3.85 4.84
N HIS A 38 4.45 -4.05 3.53
CA HIS A 38 4.24 -2.97 2.57
C HIS A 38 3.07 -3.30 1.66
N TYR A 39 2.18 -2.31 1.45
CA TYR A 39 1.23 -2.32 0.35
C TYR A 39 1.89 -1.73 -0.88
N VAL A 40 1.85 -2.47 -1.98
CA VAL A 40 2.31 -2.00 -3.29
C VAL A 40 1.11 -1.88 -4.20
N PHE A 41 0.86 -0.70 -4.73
CA PHE A 41 -0.31 -0.38 -5.56
C PHE A 41 -0.02 -0.49 -7.05
N ASP A 42 -1.07 -0.43 -7.88
CA ASP A 42 -0.98 -0.55 -9.34
C ASP A 42 -0.21 0.61 -10.01
N ASP A 43 -0.02 1.74 -9.32
CA ASP A 43 0.84 2.83 -9.76
C ASP A 43 2.28 2.77 -9.21
N MET A 44 2.68 1.64 -8.62
CA MET A 44 3.96 1.43 -7.95
C MET A 44 4.19 2.33 -6.72
N GLY A 45 3.13 2.94 -6.19
CA GLY A 45 3.16 3.59 -4.88
C GLY A 45 3.26 2.56 -3.75
N VAL A 46 4.00 2.91 -2.69
CA VAL A 46 4.20 2.06 -1.52
C VAL A 46 3.75 2.75 -0.23
N LEU A 47 2.94 2.05 0.56
CA LEU A 47 2.50 2.49 1.89
C LEU A 47 2.66 1.40 2.94
N ASP A 48 2.95 1.80 4.18
CA ASP A 48 2.91 0.89 5.31
C ASP A 48 1.48 0.84 5.90
N PRO A 49 1.05 -0.29 6.49
CA PRO A 49 -0.25 -0.38 7.15
C PRO A 49 -0.47 0.69 8.22
N ILE A 50 0.60 1.15 8.88
CA ILE A 50 0.52 2.21 9.90
C ILE A 50 0.24 3.58 9.27
N ASP A 51 0.86 3.91 8.13
CA ASP A 51 0.62 5.17 7.43
C ASP A 51 -0.83 5.26 6.94
N VAL A 52 -1.34 4.16 6.39
CA VAL A 52 -2.75 4.03 6.00
C VAL A 52 -3.67 4.24 7.20
N LYS A 53 -3.31 3.65 8.36
CA LYS A 53 -4.08 3.80 9.60
C LYS A 53 -4.08 5.23 10.11
N LEU A 54 -2.95 5.94 10.00
CA LEU A 54 -2.76 7.33 10.44
C LEU A 54 -3.40 8.35 9.50
N ALA A 55 -3.48 8.06 8.20
CA ALA A 55 -4.17 8.92 7.23
C ALA A 55 -5.65 9.15 7.56
N ARG A 56 -6.29 8.22 8.31
CA ARG A 56 -7.63 8.33 8.94
C ARG A 56 -8.77 8.91 8.08
N ARG A 57 -8.74 8.74 6.75
CA ARG A 57 -9.82 9.17 5.87
C ARG A 57 -10.86 8.07 5.65
N PRO A 58 -12.06 8.18 6.25
CA PRO A 58 -13.11 7.18 6.06
C PRO A 58 -13.56 7.15 4.59
N GLY A 59 -13.66 5.95 4.06
CA GLY A 59 -14.18 5.66 2.73
C GLY A 59 -15.51 4.92 2.78
N PRO A 60 -16.09 4.60 1.61
CA PRO A 60 -17.32 3.85 1.52
C PRO A 60 -17.14 2.42 2.06
N HIS A 61 -18.27 1.77 2.31
CA HIS A 61 -18.32 0.33 2.54
C HIS A 61 -18.41 -0.40 1.20
N SER A 62 -17.65 -1.47 1.03
CA SER A 62 -17.94 -2.39 -0.07
C SER A 62 -19.25 -3.13 0.20
N ARG A 63 -20.03 -3.33 -0.86
CA ARG A 63 -21.23 -4.18 -0.85
C ARG A 63 -20.89 -5.68 -0.99
N ILE A 64 -19.63 -6.00 -1.27
CA ILE A 64 -19.10 -7.35 -1.54
C ILE A 64 -17.86 -7.59 -0.65
N GLY A 65 -17.59 -8.82 -0.24
CA GLY A 65 -16.44 -9.15 0.62
C GLY A 65 -16.72 -8.89 2.10
N SER A 66 -15.72 -8.43 2.87
CA SER A 66 -15.83 -8.34 4.35
C SER A 66 -16.81 -7.26 4.85
N ARG A 67 -17.33 -6.41 3.94
CA ARG A 67 -18.23 -5.27 4.23
C ARG A 67 -17.61 -4.21 5.16
N ALA A 68 -16.33 -4.35 5.49
CA ALA A 68 -15.61 -3.35 6.24
C ALA A 68 -15.55 -2.03 5.45
N PRO A 69 -15.51 -0.88 6.14
CA PRO A 69 -15.28 0.38 5.45
C PRO A 69 -13.88 0.38 4.84
N TYR A 70 -13.68 1.19 3.82
CA TYR A 70 -12.36 1.42 3.24
C TYR A 70 -11.72 2.65 3.89
N TYR A 71 -10.40 2.72 3.82
CA TYR A 71 -9.66 3.98 3.87
C TYR A 71 -9.46 4.48 2.43
N LEU A 72 -9.62 5.79 2.24
CA LEU A 72 -9.25 6.46 0.99
C LEU A 72 -7.99 7.30 1.24
N VAL A 73 -6.84 6.78 0.82
CA VAL A 73 -5.54 7.42 1.07
C VAL A 73 -5.07 8.13 -0.19
N THR A 74 -4.54 9.35 -0.06
CA THR A 74 -4.03 10.12 -1.19
C THR A 74 -2.72 9.51 -1.69
N THR A 75 -2.52 9.40 -3.00
CA THR A 75 -1.26 8.88 -3.58
C THR A 75 -0.04 9.77 -3.26
N ARG A 76 -0.28 11.02 -2.84
CA ARG A 76 0.76 11.92 -2.33
C ARG A 76 1.50 11.42 -1.09
N MET A 77 0.95 10.44 -0.38
CA MET A 77 1.61 9.82 0.78
C MET A 77 2.51 8.65 0.39
N ASP A 78 2.47 8.22 -0.88
CA ASP A 78 3.20 7.05 -1.32
C ASP A 78 4.70 7.34 -1.36
N ARG A 79 5.46 6.34 -0.93
CA ARG A 79 6.89 6.25 -1.26
C ARG A 79 7.02 5.55 -2.61
N ARG A 80 8.05 5.88 -3.39
CA ARG A 80 8.28 5.19 -4.66
C ARG A 80 8.78 3.78 -4.38
N PHE A 81 8.36 2.81 -5.19
CA PHE A 81 8.81 1.43 -5.08
C PHE A 81 10.34 1.31 -5.03
N ASP A 82 11.02 1.95 -5.97
CA ASP A 82 12.48 1.89 -6.09
C ASP A 82 13.21 2.50 -4.89
N ASP A 83 12.61 3.48 -4.21
CA ASP A 83 13.19 4.09 -3.01
C ASP A 83 13.17 3.13 -1.82
N ILE A 84 12.23 2.17 -1.80
CA ILE A 84 12.03 1.20 -0.71
C ILE A 84 12.72 -0.13 -1.00
N PHE A 85 12.62 -0.62 -2.24
CA PHE A 85 13.09 -1.94 -2.62
C PHE A 85 14.37 -1.92 -3.48
N GLY A 86 14.86 -0.72 -3.81
CA GLY A 86 15.98 -0.51 -4.71
C GLY A 86 15.56 -0.52 -6.18
N SER A 87 16.25 0.26 -7.00
CA SER A 87 16.16 0.15 -8.45
C SER A 87 16.90 -1.08 -8.94
N VAL A 88 16.40 -1.70 -10.01
CA VAL A 88 17.20 -2.69 -10.75
C VAL A 88 18.40 -1.97 -11.35
N PRO A 89 19.65 -2.42 -11.14
CA PRO A 89 20.79 -1.88 -11.86
C PRO A 89 20.52 -2.07 -13.35
N THR A 90 20.32 -0.97 -14.07
CA THR A 90 20.37 -1.03 -15.53
C THR A 90 21.78 -1.45 -15.88
N GLY A 91 21.92 -2.57 -16.59
CA GLY A 91 23.21 -3.21 -16.89
C GLY A 91 24.09 -2.39 -17.84
N VAL A 92 24.45 -1.17 -17.46
CA VAL A 92 25.51 -0.34 -18.03
C VAL A 92 26.59 -0.15 -16.97
N ASP A 93 27.01 -1.26 -16.37
CA ASP A 93 28.29 -1.34 -15.66
C ASP A 93 28.91 -2.71 -15.96
N ARG A 94 29.04 -3.00 -17.25
CA ARG A 94 29.96 -4.00 -17.75
C ARG A 94 31.17 -3.28 -18.34
N ALA A 95 32.28 -3.46 -17.62
CA ALA A 95 33.66 -3.16 -18.00
C ALA A 95 34.09 -1.68 -17.97
N ALA A 96 34.78 -1.33 -16.89
CA ALA A 96 36.01 -0.54 -16.94
C ALA A 96 37.10 -1.30 -16.18
#